data_AF-A0A9J6EIK8-F1
#
_entry.id   AF-A0A9J6EIK8-F1
#
_cell.length_a   1.000
_cell.length_b   1.000
_cell.length_c   1.000
_cell.angle_alpha   90.00
_cell.angle_beta   90.00
_cell.angle_gamma   90.00
#
_symmetry.space_group_name_H-M   'P 1'
#
loop_
_entity.id
_entity.type
_entity.pdbx_description
1 polymer ?
#
loop_
_entity_poly.entity_id
_entity_poly.type
_entity_poly.pdbx_seq_one_letter_code
_entity_poly.pdbx_strand_id
1 'polypeptide(L)'
;MNVQRAVQVFSPPVTAVIKVLQEQAGHTCGTSFAGVEPEVQFMDIVHRWFVLMDVSNCTQHIHQNNADCKQIESAGDEQLIWLKTSFLNYLGDLKSQCLAKNFLTKETYEGLIMTTHSNVECIKYLLEEMSFPFVLTRKMSSNPIESFFGSLRKSAGSNDQTDVRAVLTGIEKTPKTSVASASSTSNIMAPEESDWLSTLTQQKKTREQTSDEFPVDAHRATKPR
;
A
#
# COMPACT_ATOMS: atom_id res chain seq x y z
N MET A 1 -0.78 -1.25 14.00
CA MET A 1 -0.26 -2.49 13.39
C MET A 1 1.09 -2.18 12.75
N ASN A 2 2.13 -3.01 12.94
CA ASN A 2 3.48 -2.73 12.44
C ASN A 2 3.91 -3.80 11.43
N VAL A 3 3.75 -3.49 10.13
CA VAL A 3 4.11 -4.40 9.02
C VAL A 3 5.62 -4.63 8.95
N GLN A 4 6.44 -3.63 9.34
CA GLN A 4 7.90 -3.75 9.33
C GLN A 4 8.39 -4.92 10.20
N ARG A 5 7.76 -5.15 11.35
CA ARG A 5 8.10 -6.30 12.22
C ARG A 5 7.83 -7.64 11.52
N ALA A 6 6.71 -7.76 10.81
CA ALA A 6 6.39 -8.98 10.07
C ALA A 6 7.40 -9.22 8.93
N VAL A 7 7.75 -8.17 8.18
CA VAL A 7 8.77 -8.25 7.10
C VAL A 7 10.14 -8.65 7.66
N GLN A 8 10.52 -8.14 8.83
CA GLN A 8 11.78 -8.49 9.49
C GLN A 8 11.85 -9.96 9.91
N VAL A 9 10.74 -10.57 10.34
CA VAL A 9 10.69 -11.99 10.69
C VAL A 9 11.06 -12.86 9.49
N PHE A 10 10.51 -12.56 8.31
CA PHE A 10 10.78 -13.30 7.06
C PHE A 10 12.02 -12.80 6.31
N SER A 11 12.92 -12.05 6.96
CA SER A 11 14.04 -11.44 6.25
C SER A 11 15.17 -12.44 5.96
N PRO A 12 15.93 -12.28 4.86
CA PRO A 12 17.04 -13.17 4.51
C PRO A 12 18.07 -13.37 5.61
N PRO A 13 18.45 -12.34 6.42
CA PRO A 13 19.35 -12.56 7.56
C PRO A 13 18.80 -13.53 8.60
N VAL A 14 17.49 -13.48 8.91
CA VAL A 14 16.87 -14.40 9.87
C VAL A 14 16.87 -15.81 9.30
N THR A 15 16.44 -15.98 8.05
CA THR A 15 16.42 -17.29 7.40
C THR A 15 17.82 -17.90 7.29
N ALA A 16 18.85 -17.09 6.99
CA ALA A 16 20.25 -17.53 6.95
C ALA A 16 20.76 -18.00 8.31
N VAL A 17 20.41 -17.31 9.40
CA VAL A 17 20.76 -17.74 10.76
C VAL A 17 20.11 -19.09 11.09
N ILE A 18 18.84 -19.29 10.73
CA ILE A 18 18.15 -20.57 10.96
C ILE A 18 18.82 -21.71 10.17
N LYS A 19 19.24 -21.47 8.92
CA LYS A 19 20.01 -22.44 8.12
C LYS A 19 21.33 -22.82 8.80
N VAL A 20 22.09 -21.84 9.30
CA VAL A 20 23.33 -22.13 10.05
C VAL A 20 23.04 -22.92 11.33
N LEU A 21 21.97 -22.59 12.05
CA LEU A 21 21.57 -23.34 13.25
C LEU A 21 21.14 -24.77 12.91
N GLN A 22 20.54 -25.00 11.75
CA GLN A 22 20.22 -26.35 11.27
C GLN A 22 21.50 -27.17 11.03
N GLU A 23 22.51 -26.59 10.37
CA GLU A 23 23.80 -27.24 10.10
C GLU A 23 24.56 -27.58 11.39
N GLN A 24 24.42 -26.75 12.43
CA GLN A 24 25.08 -26.93 13.72
C GLN A 24 24.24 -27.71 14.74
N ALA A 25 23.09 -28.27 14.33
CA ALA A 25 22.16 -28.95 15.22
C ALA A 25 22.82 -30.17 15.89
N GLY A 26 22.84 -30.18 17.22
CA GLY A 26 23.49 -31.24 18.01
C GLY A 26 24.99 -31.04 18.25
N HIS A 27 25.60 -30.01 17.65
CA HIS A 27 26.98 -29.61 17.92
C HIS A 27 27.03 -28.40 18.86
N THR A 28 26.60 -27.23 18.38
CA THR A 28 26.64 -25.97 19.16
C THR A 28 25.25 -25.45 19.50
N CYS A 29 24.20 -26.01 18.92
CA CYS A 29 22.81 -25.67 19.21
C CYS A 29 21.96 -26.93 19.45
N GLY A 30 20.76 -26.73 19.99
CA GLY A 30 19.84 -27.82 20.31
C GLY A 30 19.48 -28.66 19.09
N THR A 31 19.27 -29.96 19.31
CA THR A 31 18.82 -30.90 18.26
C THR A 31 17.45 -30.55 17.67
N SER A 32 16.69 -29.67 18.33
CA SER A 32 15.44 -29.11 17.83
C SER A 32 15.61 -28.37 16.50
N PHE A 33 16.80 -27.86 16.20
CA PHE A 33 17.08 -27.18 14.92
C PHE A 33 17.28 -28.14 13.74
N ALA A 34 17.40 -29.45 13.96
CA ALA A 34 17.61 -30.40 12.86
C ALA A 34 16.40 -30.46 11.89
N GLY A 35 15.18 -30.19 12.39
CA GLY A 35 13.93 -30.31 11.64
C GLY A 35 13.36 -28.99 11.10
N VAL A 36 14.14 -27.92 11.02
CA VAL A 36 13.64 -26.57 10.65
C VAL A 36 13.54 -26.32 9.14
N GLU A 37 13.89 -27.29 8.30
CA GLU A 37 13.84 -27.16 6.83
C GLU A 37 12.48 -26.66 6.32
N PRO A 38 11.31 -27.18 6.76
CA PRO A 38 10.02 -26.71 6.27
C PRO A 38 9.73 -25.25 6.66
N GLU A 39 10.21 -24.83 7.83
CA GLU A 39 10.09 -23.45 8.32
C GLU A 39 10.91 -22.51 7.44
N VAL A 40 12.16 -22.88 7.17
CA VAL A 40 13.07 -22.14 6.29
C VAL A 40 12.49 -21.98 4.88
N GLN A 41 11.98 -23.09 4.32
CA GLN A 41 11.34 -23.07 3.00
C GLN A 41 10.11 -22.16 2.98
N PHE A 42 9.26 -22.22 4.01
CA PHE A 42 8.11 -21.34 4.14
C PHE A 42 8.54 -19.87 4.21
N MET A 43 9.54 -19.55 5.02
CA MET A 43 10.06 -18.18 5.16
C MET A 43 10.61 -17.64 3.83
N ASP A 44 11.40 -18.44 3.10
CA ASP A 44 11.95 -18.06 1.80
C ASP A 44 10.84 -17.81 0.76
N ILE A 45 9.81 -18.66 0.72
CA ILE A 45 8.69 -18.52 -0.23
C ILE A 45 7.84 -17.29 0.08
N VAL A 46 7.49 -17.07 1.36
CA VAL A 46 6.71 -15.89 1.77
C VAL A 46 7.49 -14.60 1.54
N HIS A 47 8.79 -14.60 1.83
CA HIS A 47 9.67 -13.46 1.57
C HIS A 47 9.71 -13.13 0.07
N ARG A 48 9.95 -14.13 -0.77
CA ARG A 48 10.00 -13.96 -2.23
C ARG A 48 8.69 -13.42 -2.78
N TRP A 49 7.54 -13.96 -2.33
CA TRP A 49 6.23 -13.44 -2.70
C TRP A 49 6.07 -11.96 -2.31
N PHE A 50 6.46 -11.60 -1.09
CA PHE A 50 6.36 -10.21 -0.62
C PHE A 50 7.22 -9.26 -1.46
N VAL A 51 8.46 -9.65 -1.77
CA VAL A 51 9.39 -8.86 -2.58
C VAL A 51 8.83 -8.59 -3.97
N LEU A 52 8.33 -9.63 -4.65
CA LEU A 52 7.75 -9.52 -5.98
C LEU A 52 6.52 -8.59 -6.01
N MET A 53 5.78 -8.52 -4.90
CA MET A 53 4.57 -7.71 -4.77
C MET A 53 4.85 -6.26 -4.27
N ASP A 54 6.10 -5.93 -3.91
CA ASP A 54 6.51 -4.61 -3.39
C ASP A 54 7.62 -3.95 -4.23
N VAL A 55 7.65 -4.18 -5.55
CA VAL A 55 8.59 -3.52 -6.45
C VAL A 55 8.20 -2.06 -6.65
N SER A 56 9.08 -1.16 -6.19
CA SER A 56 8.79 0.27 -6.03
C SER A 56 9.34 1.16 -7.14
N ASN A 57 10.46 0.77 -7.76
CA ASN A 57 11.17 1.56 -8.77
C ASN A 57 12.11 0.67 -9.61
N CYS A 58 12.55 1.19 -10.76
CA CYS A 58 13.38 0.43 -11.71
C CYS A 58 14.85 0.22 -11.27
N THR A 59 15.27 0.81 -10.15
CA THR A 59 16.63 0.69 -9.60
C THR A 59 16.70 -0.17 -8.34
N GLN A 60 15.56 -0.65 -7.84
CA GLN A 60 15.48 -1.37 -6.56
C GLN A 60 16.34 -2.65 -6.59
N HIS A 61 16.28 -3.40 -7.70
CA HIS A 61 17.09 -4.60 -7.90
C HIS A 61 18.60 -4.32 -7.85
N ILE A 62 19.04 -3.14 -8.29
CA ILE A 62 20.45 -2.73 -8.25
C ILE A 62 20.86 -2.43 -6.81
N HIS A 63 20.09 -1.60 -6.10
CA HIS A 63 20.42 -1.18 -4.74
C HIS A 63 20.34 -2.34 -3.73
N GLN A 64 19.38 -3.25 -3.91
CA GLN A 64 19.19 -4.40 -3.04
C GLN A 64 19.96 -5.65 -3.49
N ASN A 65 20.62 -5.58 -4.66
CA ASN A 65 21.27 -6.72 -5.30
C ASN A 65 20.36 -7.97 -5.35
N ASN A 66 19.10 -7.77 -5.76
CA ASN A 66 18.09 -8.81 -5.80
C ASN A 66 17.32 -8.76 -7.13
N ALA A 67 17.44 -9.80 -7.94
CA ALA A 67 16.79 -9.91 -9.25
C ALA A 67 15.26 -9.96 -9.14
N ASP A 68 14.69 -10.50 -8.06
CA ASP A 68 13.24 -10.53 -7.83
C ASP A 68 12.67 -9.12 -7.55
N CYS A 69 13.51 -8.10 -7.32
CA CYS A 69 13.08 -6.72 -7.18
C CYS A 69 13.09 -5.94 -8.50
N LYS A 70 13.27 -6.60 -9.64
CA LYS A 70 13.30 -5.94 -10.96
C LYS A 70 11.88 -5.63 -11.40
N GLN A 71 11.67 -4.47 -12.02
CA GLN A 71 10.41 -4.16 -12.69
C GLN A 71 10.05 -5.24 -13.71
N ILE A 72 8.75 -5.49 -13.85
CA ILE A 72 8.24 -6.49 -14.78
C ILE A 72 8.08 -5.82 -16.14
N GLU A 73 8.75 -6.36 -17.15
CA GLU A 73 8.82 -5.79 -18.50
C GLU A 73 8.09 -6.68 -19.51
N SER A 74 7.95 -7.98 -19.22
CA SER A 74 7.29 -8.93 -20.09
C SER A 74 6.28 -9.80 -19.34
N ALA A 75 5.17 -10.12 -20.00
CA ALA A 75 4.18 -11.07 -19.50
C ALA A 75 4.75 -12.50 -19.32
N GLY A 76 5.86 -12.80 -19.98
CA GLY A 76 6.60 -14.06 -19.87
C GLY A 76 7.73 -14.05 -18.84
N ASP A 77 7.85 -13.00 -18.02
CA ASP A 77 8.91 -12.93 -17.01
C ASP A 77 8.80 -14.08 -16.00
N GLU A 78 9.95 -14.66 -15.62
CA GLU A 78 10.04 -15.77 -14.65
C GLU A 78 9.33 -15.43 -13.33
N GLN A 79 9.38 -14.16 -12.94
CA GLN A 79 8.69 -13.61 -11.77
C GLN A 79 7.17 -13.88 -11.79
N LEU A 80 6.51 -13.61 -12.91
CA LEU A 80 5.06 -13.82 -13.06
C LEU A 80 4.72 -15.31 -13.11
N ILE A 81 5.56 -16.10 -13.78
CA ILE A 81 5.40 -17.55 -13.86
C ILE A 81 5.52 -18.18 -12.47
N TRP A 82 6.51 -17.75 -11.69
CA TRP A 82 6.70 -18.21 -10.32
C TRP A 82 5.52 -17.87 -9.41
N LEU A 83 4.99 -16.63 -9.49
CA LEU A 83 3.80 -16.22 -8.73
C LEU A 83 2.57 -17.05 -9.08
N LYS A 84 2.32 -17.29 -10.38
CA LYS A 84 1.12 -18.01 -10.84
C LYS A 84 1.20 -19.51 -10.60
N THR A 85 2.37 -20.11 -10.80
CA THR A 85 2.53 -21.56 -10.77
C THR A 85 3.16 -22.01 -9.47
N SER A 86 4.41 -21.65 -9.21
CA SER A 86 5.17 -22.18 -8.07
C SER A 86 4.55 -21.80 -6.73
N PHE A 87 4.20 -20.53 -6.54
CA PHE A 87 3.64 -20.05 -5.27
C PHE A 87 2.23 -20.58 -4.99
N LEU A 88 1.33 -20.52 -5.97
CA LEU A 88 -0.05 -21.01 -5.79
C LEU A 88 -0.10 -22.53 -5.58
N ASN A 89 0.75 -23.30 -6.29
CA ASN A 89 0.85 -24.74 -6.07
C ASN A 89 1.37 -25.04 -4.66
N TYR A 90 2.42 -24.33 -4.23
CA TYR A 90 2.95 -24.47 -2.87
C TYR A 90 1.88 -24.20 -1.80
N LEU A 91 1.05 -23.15 -1.96
CA LEU A 91 -0.06 -22.88 -1.03
C LEU A 91 -1.11 -23.99 -1.02
N GLY A 92 -1.39 -24.59 -2.19
CA GLY A 92 -2.28 -25.74 -2.31
C GLY A 92 -1.74 -26.97 -1.60
N ASP A 93 -0.45 -27.27 -1.80
CA ASP A 93 0.26 -28.37 -1.15
C ASP A 93 0.30 -28.17 0.37
N LEU A 94 0.66 -26.96 0.82
CA LEU A 94 0.69 -26.60 2.23
C LEU A 94 -0.70 -26.78 2.88
N LYS A 95 -1.77 -26.36 2.21
CA LYS A 95 -3.15 -26.57 2.67
C LYS A 95 -3.51 -28.05 2.79
N SER A 96 -3.02 -28.89 1.87
CA SER A 96 -3.31 -30.33 1.87
C SER A 96 -2.57 -31.09 2.97
N GLN A 97 -1.40 -30.60 3.38
CA GLN A 97 -0.51 -31.24 4.37
C GLN A 97 -0.77 -30.74 5.80
N CYS A 98 -1.32 -29.54 5.97
CA CYS A 98 -1.61 -28.97 7.28
C CYS A 98 -2.99 -29.38 7.82
N LEU A 99 -3.07 -29.56 9.13
CA LEU A 99 -4.35 -29.57 9.84
C LEU A 99 -4.99 -28.18 9.74
N ALA A 100 -6.32 -28.11 9.58
CA ALA A 100 -7.05 -26.84 9.42
C ALA A 100 -6.78 -25.81 10.53
N LYS A 101 -6.49 -26.26 11.76
CA LYS A 101 -6.15 -25.41 12.92
C LYS A 101 -4.73 -24.80 12.89
N ASN A 102 -3.83 -25.38 12.10
CA ASN A 102 -2.42 -24.97 11.98
C ASN A 102 -2.14 -24.25 10.66
N PHE A 103 -3.19 -23.94 9.90
CA PHE A 103 -3.11 -23.29 8.60
C PHE A 103 -3.61 -21.84 8.68
N LEU A 104 -3.44 -21.09 7.59
CA LEU A 104 -4.02 -19.76 7.42
C LEU A 104 -5.53 -19.80 7.60
N THR A 105 -6.11 -18.70 8.09
CA THR A 105 -7.58 -18.57 8.10
C THR A 105 -8.13 -18.64 6.68
N LYS A 106 -9.40 -19.04 6.54
CA LYS A 106 -10.06 -19.15 5.24
C LYS A 106 -9.95 -17.83 4.45
N GLU A 107 -10.21 -16.72 5.12
CA GLU A 107 -10.18 -15.37 4.55
C GLU A 107 -8.78 -14.99 4.08
N THR A 108 -7.75 -15.33 4.87
CA THR A 108 -6.35 -15.03 4.52
C THR A 108 -5.89 -15.86 3.33
N TYR A 109 -6.23 -17.15 3.31
CA TYR A 109 -5.90 -18.04 2.20
C TYR A 109 -6.58 -17.61 0.89
N GLU A 110 -7.88 -17.35 0.91
CA GLU A 110 -8.64 -16.92 -0.27
C GLU A 110 -8.16 -15.54 -0.74
N GLY A 111 -7.91 -14.61 0.19
CA GLY A 111 -7.35 -13.29 -0.12
C GLY A 111 -5.97 -13.36 -0.77
N LEU A 112 -5.10 -14.26 -0.30
CA LEU A 112 -3.75 -14.43 -0.85
C LEU A 112 -3.77 -14.99 -2.27
N ILE A 113 -4.63 -15.98 -2.54
CA ILE A 113 -4.84 -16.52 -3.90
C ILE A 113 -5.41 -15.45 -4.81
N MET A 114 -6.49 -14.80 -4.39
CA MET A 114 -7.18 -13.79 -5.19
C MET A 114 -6.24 -12.63 -5.53
N THR A 115 -5.48 -12.12 -4.55
CA THR A 115 -4.52 -11.02 -4.74
C THR A 115 -3.43 -11.41 -5.72
N THR A 116 -2.84 -12.61 -5.55
CA THR A 116 -1.77 -13.08 -6.44
C THR A 116 -2.26 -13.26 -7.86
N HIS A 117 -3.39 -13.96 -8.04
CA HIS A 117 -3.97 -14.20 -9.35
C HIS A 117 -4.38 -12.88 -10.03
N SER A 118 -5.09 -12.00 -9.33
CA SER A 118 -5.57 -10.74 -9.88
C SER A 118 -4.41 -9.82 -10.27
N ASN A 119 -3.35 -9.76 -9.46
CA ASN A 119 -2.18 -8.95 -9.79
C ASN A 119 -1.46 -9.50 -11.03
N VAL A 120 -1.24 -10.81 -11.12
CA VAL A 120 -0.61 -11.41 -12.31
C VAL A 120 -1.39 -11.10 -13.58
N GLU A 121 -2.71 -11.34 -13.58
CA GLU A 121 -3.54 -11.07 -14.76
C GLU A 121 -3.63 -9.58 -15.09
N CYS A 122 -3.68 -8.71 -14.08
CA CYS A 122 -3.64 -7.26 -14.29
C CYS A 122 -2.30 -6.80 -14.89
N ILE A 123 -1.18 -7.34 -14.42
CA ILE A 123 0.15 -7.01 -14.96
C ILE A 123 0.24 -7.44 -16.43
N LYS A 124 -0.22 -8.64 -16.78
CA LYS A 124 -0.26 -9.11 -18.17
C LYS A 124 -1.10 -8.20 -19.05
N TYR A 125 -2.29 -7.84 -18.60
CA TYR A 125 -3.16 -6.90 -19.31
C TYR A 125 -2.48 -5.53 -19.54
N LEU A 126 -1.79 -5.00 -18.53
CA LEU A 126 -1.07 -3.73 -18.66
C LEU A 126 0.09 -3.81 -19.67
N LEU A 127 0.80 -4.93 -19.72
CA LEU A 127 1.94 -5.11 -20.63
C LEU A 127 1.51 -5.43 -22.06
N GLU A 128 0.55 -6.36 -22.23
CA GLU A 128 0.14 -6.87 -23.55
C GLU A 128 -0.91 -5.97 -24.22
N GLU A 129 -2.00 -5.65 -23.53
CA GLU A 129 -3.14 -4.91 -24.11
C GLU A 129 -2.92 -3.40 -24.08
N MET A 130 -2.36 -2.88 -22.98
CA MET A 130 -2.13 -1.44 -22.80
C MET A 130 -0.75 -1.00 -23.26
N SER A 131 0.14 -1.94 -23.63
CA SER A 131 1.49 -1.67 -24.13
C SER A 131 2.33 -0.79 -23.18
N PHE A 132 2.16 -0.93 -21.87
CA PHE A 132 3.04 -0.26 -20.90
C PHE A 132 4.45 -0.87 -20.99
N PRO A 133 5.52 -0.04 -20.90
CA PRO A 133 6.89 -0.54 -21.02
C PRO A 133 7.33 -1.39 -19.82
N PHE A 134 6.73 -1.16 -18.65
CA PHE A 134 6.97 -1.93 -17.44
C PHE A 134 5.85 -1.69 -16.41
N VAL A 135 5.77 -2.56 -15.40
CA VAL A 135 4.84 -2.44 -14.27
C VAL A 135 5.59 -2.50 -12.93
N LEU A 136 5.16 -1.67 -11.98
CA LEU A 136 5.66 -1.62 -10.61
C LEU A 136 4.57 -2.12 -9.64
N THR A 137 4.79 -3.28 -9.03
CA THR A 137 3.79 -3.98 -8.23
C THR A 137 3.39 -3.23 -6.95
N ARG A 138 4.29 -2.43 -6.37
CA ARG A 138 3.97 -1.61 -5.19
C ARG A 138 2.82 -0.62 -5.43
N LYS A 139 2.59 -0.20 -6.68
CA LYS A 139 1.50 0.72 -7.04
C LYS A 139 0.12 0.09 -6.95
N MET A 140 0.04 -1.23 -6.81
CA MET A 140 -1.22 -1.97 -6.65
C MET A 140 -1.66 -2.12 -5.17
N SER A 141 -0.89 -1.55 -4.23
CA SER A 141 -1.18 -1.61 -2.79
C SER A 141 -1.98 -0.40 -2.27
N SER A 142 -2.63 -0.54 -1.11
CA SER A 142 -3.30 0.54 -0.37
C SER A 142 -2.34 1.46 0.39
N ASN A 143 -1.02 1.25 0.32
CA ASN A 143 -0.05 2.05 1.06
C ASN A 143 -0.19 3.57 0.84
N PRO A 144 -0.43 4.08 -0.39
CA PRO A 144 -0.61 5.52 -0.59
C PRO A 144 -1.84 6.10 0.12
N ILE A 145 -2.97 5.36 0.13
CA ILE A 145 -4.19 5.82 0.81
C ILE A 145 -4.03 5.76 2.34
N GLU A 146 -3.34 4.75 2.87
CA GLU A 146 -3.01 4.67 4.30
C GLU A 146 -2.08 5.80 4.73
N SER A 147 -1.09 6.14 3.91
CA SER A 147 -0.22 7.31 4.12
C SER A 147 -1.03 8.60 4.12
N PHE A 148 -1.99 8.75 3.21
CA PHE A 148 -2.89 9.90 3.16
C PHE A 148 -3.73 10.02 4.45
N PHE A 149 -4.30 8.92 4.95
CA PHE A 149 -5.00 8.91 6.24
C PHE A 149 -4.08 9.31 7.40
N GLY A 150 -2.81 8.89 7.36
CA GLY A 150 -1.79 9.35 8.31
C GLY A 150 -1.57 10.86 8.25
N SER A 151 -1.49 11.43 7.05
CA SER A 151 -1.36 12.88 6.85
C SER A 151 -2.59 13.65 7.36
N LEU A 152 -3.80 13.14 7.10
CA LEU A 152 -5.04 13.73 7.62
C LEU A 152 -5.03 13.78 9.15
N ARG A 153 -4.72 12.67 9.83
CA ARG A 153 -4.60 12.63 11.30
C ARG A 153 -3.55 13.62 11.81
N LYS A 154 -2.37 13.68 11.18
CA LYS A 154 -1.31 14.63 11.55
C LYS A 154 -1.75 16.08 11.41
N SER A 155 -2.48 16.41 10.35
CA SER A 155 -3.02 17.77 10.15
C SER A 155 -4.02 18.20 11.24
N ALA A 156 -4.66 17.23 11.90
CA ALA A 156 -5.57 17.42 13.02
C ALA A 156 -4.88 17.27 14.40
N GLY A 157 -3.54 17.44 14.46
CA GLY A 157 -2.77 17.32 15.70
C GLY A 157 -2.44 15.88 16.09
N SER A 158 -2.37 14.97 15.12
CA SER A 158 -2.18 13.52 15.34
C SER A 158 -3.30 12.88 16.18
N ASN A 159 -4.52 13.39 16.03
CA ASN A 159 -5.70 12.80 16.64
C ASN A 159 -6.08 11.50 15.90
N ASP A 160 -6.03 10.37 16.60
CA ASP A 160 -6.42 9.07 16.04
C ASP A 160 -7.94 8.91 15.89
N GLN A 161 -8.73 9.69 16.64
CA GLN A 161 -10.19 9.72 16.57
C GLN A 161 -10.67 11.01 15.90
N THR A 162 -10.45 11.10 14.59
CA THR A 162 -10.94 12.23 13.79
C THR A 162 -12.45 12.15 13.60
N ASP A 163 -13.17 13.25 13.86
CA ASP A 163 -14.57 13.36 13.48
C ASP A 163 -14.71 13.64 11.98
N VAL A 164 -15.92 13.43 11.45
CA VAL A 164 -16.20 13.63 10.01
C VAL A 164 -15.86 15.05 9.57
N ARG A 165 -16.07 16.06 10.45
CA ARG A 165 -15.80 17.47 10.12
C ARG A 165 -14.30 17.74 10.00
N ALA A 166 -13.47 17.19 10.89
CA ALA A 166 -12.02 17.31 10.77
C ALA A 166 -11.50 16.63 9.51
N VAL A 167 -12.03 15.46 9.16
CA VAL A 167 -11.65 14.76 7.91
C VAL A 167 -12.03 15.59 6.68
N LEU A 168 -13.26 16.08 6.58
CA LEU A 168 -13.71 16.94 5.47
C LEU A 168 -12.83 18.19 5.35
N THR A 169 -12.59 18.87 6.46
CA THR A 169 -11.74 20.06 6.50
C THR A 169 -10.30 19.73 6.08
N GLY A 170 -9.76 18.58 6.49
CA GLY A 170 -8.43 18.12 6.11
C GLY A 170 -8.31 17.80 4.61
N ILE A 171 -9.31 17.12 4.04
CA ILE A 171 -9.38 16.84 2.61
C ILE A 171 -9.47 18.13 1.81
N GLU A 172 -10.32 19.08 2.21
CA GLU A 172 -10.45 20.38 1.54
C GLU A 172 -9.18 21.25 1.63
N LYS A 173 -8.44 21.13 2.74
CA LYS A 173 -7.18 21.87 2.94
C LYS A 173 -6.03 21.27 2.15
N THR A 174 -5.96 19.95 2.03
CA THR A 174 -4.83 19.23 1.39
C THR A 174 -4.41 19.81 0.03
N PRO A 175 -5.32 20.02 -0.95
CA PRO A 175 -4.93 20.60 -2.23
C PRO A 175 -4.58 22.09 -2.13
N LYS A 176 -5.19 22.83 -1.18
CA LYS A 176 -4.97 24.29 -1.00
C LYS A 176 -3.62 24.61 -0.34
N THR A 177 -3.09 23.70 0.46
CA THR A 177 -1.87 23.90 1.24
C THR A 177 -0.68 23.12 0.68
N SER A 178 -0.85 22.41 -0.43
CA SER A 178 0.14 21.48 -1.03
C SER A 178 0.76 20.47 -0.05
N VAL A 179 0.10 20.22 1.09
CA VAL A 179 0.59 19.33 2.18
C VAL A 179 0.66 17.88 1.72
N ALA A 180 -0.12 17.49 0.71
CA ALA A 180 0.10 16.29 -0.07
C ALA A 180 -0.06 16.66 -1.55
N SER A 181 1.06 16.79 -2.24
CA SER A 181 1.12 17.00 -3.69
C SER A 181 1.51 15.71 -4.41
N ALA A 182 1.09 15.58 -5.67
CA ALA A 182 1.58 14.52 -6.52
C ALA A 182 3.10 14.67 -6.72
N SER A 183 3.83 13.56 -6.80
CA SER A 183 5.27 13.60 -7.09
C SER A 183 5.49 14.29 -8.44
N SER A 184 6.56 15.10 -8.55
CA SER A 184 7.01 15.69 -9.82
C SER A 184 7.32 14.64 -10.89
N THR A 185 7.58 13.40 -10.48
CA THR A 185 7.84 12.25 -11.34
C THR A 185 6.62 11.35 -11.56
N SER A 186 5.44 11.76 -11.11
CA SER A 186 4.21 10.97 -11.28
C SER A 186 3.55 11.24 -12.63
N ASN A 187 2.72 10.29 -13.09
CA ASN A 187 1.97 10.42 -14.34
C ASN A 187 0.75 11.35 -14.23
N ILE A 188 0.63 12.10 -13.13
CA ILE A 188 -0.48 13.01 -12.86
C ILE A 188 0.05 14.43 -13.09
N MET A 189 -0.61 15.19 -13.96
CA MET A 189 -0.27 16.61 -14.15
C MET A 189 -0.46 17.36 -12.83
N ALA A 190 0.59 18.05 -12.37
CA ALA A 190 0.45 18.98 -11.28
C ALA A 190 -0.54 20.10 -11.70
N PRO A 191 -1.49 20.50 -10.86
CA PRO A 191 -2.34 21.64 -11.16
C PRO A 191 -1.45 22.87 -11.36
N GLU A 192 -1.58 23.59 -12.47
CA GLU A 192 -0.92 24.88 -12.63
C GLU A 192 -1.39 25.80 -11.49
N GLU A 193 -0.45 26.45 -10.78
CA GLU A 193 -0.74 27.25 -9.58
C GLU A 193 -1.79 28.36 -9.83
N SER A 194 -2.00 28.74 -11.09
CA SER A 194 -2.93 29.78 -11.55
C SER A 194 -4.42 29.41 -11.47
N ASP A 195 -4.79 28.14 -11.60
CA ASP A 195 -6.20 27.76 -11.80
C ASP A 195 -7.01 27.68 -10.51
N TRP A 196 -6.41 27.22 -9.41
CA TRP A 196 -7.12 27.15 -8.12
C TRP A 196 -7.16 28.51 -7.41
N LEU A 197 -6.14 29.36 -7.59
CA LEU A 197 -6.12 30.73 -7.08
C LEU A 197 -7.20 31.59 -7.74
N SER A 198 -7.39 31.48 -9.06
CA SER A 198 -8.45 32.20 -9.78
C SER A 198 -9.84 31.72 -9.36
N THR A 199 -10.02 30.40 -9.19
CA THR A 199 -11.27 29.78 -8.72
C THR A 199 -11.64 30.21 -7.28
N LEU A 200 -10.67 30.29 -6.36
CA LEU A 200 -10.90 30.78 -5.00
C LEU A 200 -11.18 32.28 -4.94
N THR A 201 -10.55 33.06 -5.82
CA THR A 201 -10.78 34.51 -5.91
C THR A 201 -12.21 34.78 -6.41
N GLN A 202 -12.72 33.98 -7.36
CA GLN A 202 -14.12 34.04 -7.79
C GLN A 202 -15.08 33.64 -6.66
N GLN A 203 -14.82 32.54 -5.94
CA GLN A 203 -15.68 32.10 -4.84
C GLN A 203 -15.74 33.09 -3.66
N LYS A 204 -14.64 33.77 -3.32
CA LYS A 204 -14.65 34.86 -2.33
C LYS A 204 -15.51 36.04 -2.79
N LYS A 205 -15.37 36.44 -4.06
CA LYS A 205 -16.11 37.57 -4.64
C LYS A 205 -17.62 37.30 -4.70
N THR A 206 -18.02 36.06 -4.99
CA THR A 206 -19.44 35.65 -4.96
C THR A 206 -20.00 35.65 -3.53
N ARG A 207 -19.19 35.27 -2.53
CA ARG A 207 -19.61 35.27 -1.11
C ARG A 207 -19.79 36.68 -0.55
N GLU A 208 -18.91 37.61 -0.93
CA GLU A 208 -19.00 39.03 -0.54
C GLU A 208 -20.19 39.74 -1.22
N GLN A 209 -20.54 39.37 -2.46
CA GLN A 209 -21.72 39.92 -3.13
C GLN A 209 -23.06 39.42 -2.54
N THR A 210 -23.11 38.19 -2.02
CA THR A 210 -24.33 37.66 -1.39
C THR A 210 -24.59 38.15 0.03
N SER A 211 -23.62 38.80 0.70
CA SER A 211 -23.79 39.35 2.05
C SER A 211 -24.35 40.77 2.09
N ASP A 212 -24.43 41.46 0.95
CA ASP A 212 -24.91 42.86 0.88
C ASP A 212 -26.40 43.00 0.50
N GLU A 213 -27.12 41.90 0.25
CA GLU A 213 -28.56 41.89 -0.05
C GLU A 213 -29.38 41.15 1.01
N PHE A 214 -29.54 41.76 2.19
CA PHE A 214 -30.66 41.45 3.10
C PHE A 214 -31.37 42.76 3.52
N PRO A 215 -32.68 42.92 3.27
CA PRO A 215 -33.39 44.13 3.66
C PRO A 215 -33.66 44.16 5.17
N VAL A 216 -33.34 45.29 5.79
CA VAL A 216 -33.63 45.61 7.19
C VAL A 216 -35.09 46.04 7.29
N ASP A 217 -36.00 45.10 7.61
CA ASP A 217 -37.39 45.45 7.92
C ASP A 217 -37.55 45.80 9.41
N ALA A 218 -37.72 47.11 9.65
CA ALA A 218 -38.06 47.70 10.93
C ALA A 218 -39.59 47.74 11.10
N HIS A 219 -40.14 46.95 12.03
CA HIS A 219 -41.50 47.16 12.51
C HIS A 219 -41.56 47.42 14.02
N ARG A 220 -41.87 48.69 14.29
CA ARG A 220 -42.19 49.40 15.52
C ARG A 220 -43.55 48.91 16.08
N ALA A 221 -43.58 48.40 17.30
CA ALA A 221 -44.80 48.17 18.06
C ALA A 221 -44.84 49.07 19.31
N THR A 222 -45.85 49.93 19.34
CA THR A 222 -46.17 50.96 20.33
C THR A 222 -46.77 50.37 21.62
N LYS A 223 -46.32 50.84 22.79
CA LYS A 223 -47.03 50.70 24.09
C LYS A 223 -48.18 51.72 24.18
N PRO A 224 -49.21 51.48 25.02
CA PRO A 224 -49.43 52.45 26.09
C PRO A 224 -49.89 51.86 27.45
N ARG A 225 -49.48 52.59 28.50
CA ARG A 225 -49.92 52.75 29.91
C ARG A 225 -50.45 51.55 30.69
#